data_AF-I4IUQ8-F1
#
_entry.id   AF-I4IUQ8-F1
#
_cell.length_a   1.000
_cell.length_b   1.000
_cell.length_c   1.000
_cell.angle_alpha   90.00
_cell.angle_beta   90.00
_cell.angle_gamma   90.00
#
_symmetry.space_group_name_H-M   'P 1'
#
loop_
_entity.id
_entity.type
_entity.pdbx_description
1 polymer ?
#
loop_
_entity_poly.entity_id
_entity_poly.type
_entity_poly.pdbx_seq_one_letter_code
_entity_poly.pdbx_strand_id
1 'polypeptide(L)'
;MLFRTNENAFVQSKRKLLNDCNLWCIVSLPAGTFVAAGGGVKANILFFTKGKPTEKIWYYDLSDVKVTKRKPLMMNHFQEFLELLPNREDSERS
;
A
#
# COMPACT_ATOMS: atom_id res chain seq x y z
N MET A 1 14.18 -2.30 4.14
CA MET A 1 14.67 -2.73 2.82
C MET A 1 13.64 -3.71 2.26
N LEU A 2 12.77 -3.23 1.38
CA LEU A 2 11.46 -3.86 1.17
C LEU A 2 11.45 -5.08 0.25
N PHE A 3 12.45 -5.32 -0.61
CA PHE A 3 12.42 -6.48 -1.52
C PHE A 3 13.83 -7.04 -1.82
N ARG A 4 14.05 -8.33 -1.57
CA ARG A 4 15.26 -9.07 -1.93
C ARG A 4 15.22 -9.44 -3.42
N THR A 5 16.31 -9.13 -4.11
CA THR A 5 16.47 -9.09 -5.58
C THR A 5 16.95 -10.42 -6.17
N ASN A 6 16.46 -11.59 -5.74
CA ASN A 6 17.10 -12.85 -6.16
C ASN A 6 16.20 -14.03 -6.57
N GLU A 7 14.94 -13.80 -6.94
CA GLU A 7 14.08 -14.92 -7.38
C GLU A 7 13.29 -14.55 -8.63
N ASN A 8 13.70 -15.12 -9.79
CA ASN A 8 12.97 -15.00 -11.06
C ASN A 8 11.48 -15.35 -10.92
N ALA A 9 11.13 -16.27 -10.02
CA ALA A 9 9.75 -16.64 -9.70
C ALA A 9 8.92 -15.44 -9.17
N PHE A 10 9.54 -14.53 -8.42
CA PHE A 10 8.86 -13.34 -7.88
C PHE A 10 8.67 -12.26 -8.95
N VAL A 11 9.65 -12.07 -9.84
CA VAL A 11 9.50 -11.14 -10.97
C VAL A 11 8.39 -11.64 -11.90
N GLN A 12 8.35 -12.94 -12.16
CA GLN A 12 7.29 -13.54 -12.97
C GLN A 12 5.91 -13.45 -12.30
N SER A 13 5.82 -13.70 -10.99
CA SER A 13 4.57 -13.54 -10.25
C SER A 13 4.08 -12.09 -10.26
N LYS A 14 4.98 -11.11 -10.11
CA LYS A 14 4.63 -9.69 -10.23
C LYS A 14 4.13 -9.32 -11.63
N ARG A 15 4.83 -9.76 -12.68
CA ARG A 15 4.40 -9.52 -14.06
C ARG A 15 3.05 -10.16 -14.33
N LYS A 16 2.83 -11.39 -13.87
CA LYS A 16 1.55 -12.07 -14.00
C LYS A 16 0.44 -11.33 -13.26
N LEU A 17 0.70 -10.85 -12.04
CA LEU A 17 -0.28 -10.06 -11.29
C LEU A 17 -0.62 -8.75 -12.02
N LEU A 18 0.36 -8.03 -12.56
CA LEU A 18 0.14 -6.77 -13.27
C LEU A 18 -0.54 -6.96 -14.64
N ASN A 19 -0.33 -8.10 -15.29
CA ASN A 19 -0.94 -8.43 -16.58
C ASN A 19 -2.37 -8.97 -16.42
N ASP A 20 -2.61 -9.84 -15.43
CA ASP A 20 -3.90 -10.53 -15.25
C ASP A 20 -4.85 -9.76 -14.32
N CYS A 21 -4.31 -8.87 -13.48
CA CYS A 21 -5.05 -8.06 -12.53
C CYS A 21 -4.73 -6.57 -12.72
N ASN A 22 -5.75 -5.74 -12.56
CA ASN A 22 -5.64 -4.30 -12.60
C ASN A 22 -5.38 -3.83 -11.17
N LEU A 23 -4.11 -3.62 -10.82
CA LEU A 23 -3.69 -3.04 -9.57
C LEU A 23 -3.85 -1.52 -9.65
N TRP A 24 -4.91 -0.98 -9.07
CA TRP A 24 -5.24 0.44 -9.24
C TRP A 24 -4.90 1.29 -8.01
N CYS A 25 -4.69 0.70 -6.83
CA CYS A 25 -4.25 1.43 -5.64
C CYS A 25 -3.30 0.62 -4.76
N ILE A 26 -2.26 1.27 -4.23
CA ILE A 26 -1.33 0.72 -3.25
C ILE A 26 -1.23 1.70 -2.08
N VAL A 27 -1.53 1.23 -0.87
CA VAL A 27 -1.39 2.02 0.37
C VAL A 27 -0.24 1.46 1.20
N SER A 28 0.81 2.26 1.38
CA SER A 28 1.96 1.92 2.23
C SER A 28 1.66 2.34 3.66
N LEU A 29 1.58 1.38 4.58
CA LEU A 29 1.28 1.64 5.99
C LEU A 29 2.56 1.93 6.78
N PRO A 30 2.46 2.75 7.85
CA PRO A 30 3.59 3.03 8.72
C PRO A 30 4.03 1.81 9.51
N ALA A 31 5.36 1.73 9.71
CA ALA A 31 5.96 0.80 10.64
C ALA A 31 5.47 1.15 12.04
N GLY A 32 4.80 0.21 12.70
CA GLY A 32 4.08 0.54 13.94
C GLY A 32 2.62 0.10 13.94
N THR A 33 2.00 0.05 12.76
CA THR A 33 0.57 -0.26 12.62
C THR A 33 0.21 -1.60 13.27
N PHE A 34 1.07 -2.61 13.12
CA PHE A 34 0.89 -3.94 13.70
C PHE A 34 1.72 -4.17 14.96
N VAL A 35 2.23 -3.12 15.62
CA VAL A 35 2.99 -3.28 16.88
C VAL A 35 2.11 -3.83 18.00
N ALA A 36 0.81 -3.55 17.99
CA ALA A 36 -0.15 -4.18 18.89
C ALA A 36 -0.26 -5.70 18.67
N ALA A 37 0.00 -6.20 17.46
CA ALA A 37 0.01 -7.61 17.09
C ALA A 37 1.42 -8.26 17.20
N GLY A 38 2.38 -7.58 17.85
CA GLY A 38 3.72 -8.13 18.09
C GLY A 38 4.71 -7.98 16.92
N GLY A 39 4.34 -7.28 15.84
CA GLY A 39 5.17 -7.11 14.64
C GLY A 39 5.48 -5.66 14.31
N GLY A 40 6.77 -5.29 14.34
CA GLY A 40 7.29 -4.02 13.78
C GLY A 40 7.43 -4.07 12.26
N VAL A 41 6.50 -4.71 11.56
CA VAL A 41 6.58 -4.97 10.12
C VAL A 41 6.03 -3.78 9.32
N LYS A 42 6.71 -3.42 8.22
CA LYS A 42 6.17 -2.50 7.22
C LYS A 42 5.21 -3.28 6.34
N ALA A 43 3.95 -2.88 6.33
CA ALA A 43 2.88 -3.52 5.57
C ALA A 43 2.40 -2.61 4.44
N ASN A 44 1.88 -3.21 3.37
CA ASN A 44 1.27 -2.49 2.26
C ASN A 44 -0.06 -3.16 1.91
N ILE A 45 -1.08 -2.37 1.60
CA ILE A 45 -2.37 -2.82 1.11
C ILE A 45 -2.38 -2.65 -0.40
N LEU A 46 -2.68 -3.71 -1.14
CA LEU A 46 -2.78 -3.69 -2.60
C LEU A 46 -4.25 -3.88 -2.99
N PHE A 47 -4.81 -2.92 -3.70
CA PHE A 47 -6.15 -2.98 -4.27
C PHE A 47 -6.06 -3.33 -5.75
N PHE A 48 -6.45 -4.55 -6.08
CA PHE A 48 -6.44 -5.04 -7.45
C PHE A 48 -7.75 -5.74 -7.82
N THR A 49 -8.11 -5.64 -9.09
CA THR A 49 -9.28 -6.32 -9.65
C THR A 49 -8.83 -7.28 -10.74
N LYS A 50 -9.20 -8.56 -10.63
CA LYS A 50 -8.85 -9.58 -11.63
C LYS A 50 -9.63 -9.35 -12.93
N GLY A 51 -8.97 -9.55 -14.08
CA GLY A 51 -9.61 -9.59 -15.40
C GLY A 51 -9.31 -8.42 -16.32
N LYS A 52 -8.50 -7.45 -15.88
CA LYS A 52 -7.97 -6.37 -16.73
C LYS A 52 -6.48 -6.18 -16.44
N PRO A 53 -5.66 -5.78 -17.41
CA PRO A 53 -4.28 -5.39 -17.15
C PRO A 53 -4.24 -4.10 -16.32
N THR A 54 -3.13 -3.91 -15.60
CA THR A 54 -2.87 -2.67 -14.86
C THR A 54 -2.50 -1.53 -15.80
N GLU A 55 -3.22 -0.41 -15.73
CA GLU A 55 -2.96 0.78 -16.56
C GLU A 55 -2.36 1.93 -15.75
N LYS A 56 -3.03 2.32 -14.64
CA LYS A 56 -2.58 3.38 -13.73
C LYS A 56 -2.62 2.86 -12.30
N ILE A 57 -1.51 3.02 -11.58
CA ILE A 57 -1.40 2.68 -10.17
C ILE A 57 -1.41 3.98 -9.38
N TRP A 58 -2.36 4.12 -8.45
CA TRP A 58 -2.35 5.20 -7.47
C TRP A 58 -1.62 4.75 -6.22
N TYR A 59 -0.49 5.38 -5.91
CA TYR A 59 0.26 5.09 -4.70
C TYR A 59 -0.20 6.02 -3.58
N TYR A 60 -0.25 5.57 -2.34
CA TYR A 60 -0.54 6.43 -1.21
C TYR A 60 0.37 6.04 -0.04
N ASP A 61 1.29 6.92 0.35
CA ASP A 61 2.26 6.64 1.40
C ASP A 61 1.84 7.24 2.75
N LEU A 62 1.42 6.35 3.66
CA LEU A 62 1.21 6.69 5.07
C LEU A 62 2.43 6.35 5.93
N SER A 63 3.55 5.91 5.34
CA SER A 63 4.69 5.42 6.10
C SER A 63 5.46 6.50 6.86
N ASP A 64 5.22 7.77 6.55
CA ASP A 64 5.76 8.92 7.30
C ASP A 64 5.05 9.14 8.66
N VAL A 65 3.85 8.58 8.83
CA VAL A 65 3.10 8.71 10.09
C VAL A 65 3.76 7.87 11.19
N LYS A 66 4.23 8.52 12.27
CA LYS A 66 4.82 7.82 13.42
C LYS A 66 3.75 7.16 14.29
N VAL A 67 3.52 5.87 14.05
CA VAL A 67 2.65 5.05 14.89
C VAL A 67 3.44 4.46 16.05
N THR A 68 2.95 4.65 17.27
CA THR A 68 3.55 4.09 18.50
C THR A 68 2.47 3.48 19.38
N LYS A 69 2.85 2.67 20.39
CA LYS A 69 1.89 2.07 21.33
C LYS A 69 1.02 3.12 22.06
N ARG A 70 1.51 4.36 22.20
CA ARG A 70 0.79 5.50 22.80
C ARG A 70 -0.02 6.32 21.78
N LYS A 71 0.34 6.27 20.50
CA LYS A 71 -0.34 6.95 19.39
C LYS A 71 -0.67 5.92 18.31
N PRO A 72 -1.80 5.20 18.44
CA PRO A 72 -2.21 4.23 17.44
C PRO A 72 -2.62 4.94 16.14
N LEU A 73 -2.61 4.18 15.03
CA LEU A 73 -3.15 4.65 13.77
C LEU A 73 -4.67 4.79 13.91
N MET A 74 -5.15 6.02 13.93
CA MET A 74 -6.57 6.37 14.07
C MET A 74 -7.21 6.60 12.70
N MET A 75 -8.53 6.45 12.61
CA MET A 75 -9.30 6.68 11.37
C MET A 75 -9.02 8.03 10.73
N ASN A 76 -8.75 9.07 11.52
CA ASN A 76 -8.43 10.41 11.03
C ASN A 76 -7.21 10.45 10.07
N HIS A 77 -6.27 9.51 10.18
CA HIS A 77 -5.13 9.42 9.26
C HIS A 77 -5.53 8.88 7.88
N PHE A 78 -6.65 8.16 7.80
CA PHE A 78 -7.23 7.66 6.57
C PHE A 78 -8.28 8.60 5.98
N GLN A 79 -8.63 9.69 6.67
CA GLN A 79 -9.68 10.58 6.20
C GLN A 79 -9.30 11.24 4.86
N GLU A 80 -8.08 11.76 4.76
CA GLU A 80 -7.53 12.31 3.50
C GLU A 80 -7.49 11.23 2.39
N PHE A 81 -7.08 10.00 2.73
CA PHE A 81 -7.12 8.89 1.78
C PHE A 81 -8.54 8.60 1.27
N LEU A 82 -9.53 8.59 2.16
CA LEU A 82 -10.94 8.35 1.81
C LEU A 82 -11.55 9.48 0.99
N GLU A 83 -11.12 10.72 1.23
CA GLU A 83 -11.53 11.90 0.45
C GLU A 83 -10.92 11.87 -0.97
N LEU A 84 -9.67 11.42 -1.11
CA LEU A 84 -8.98 11.29 -2.39
C LEU A 84 -9.39 10.03 -3.17
N LEU A 85 -9.88 8.98 -2.50
CA LEU A 85 -10.24 7.69 -3.11
C LEU A 85 -11.22 7.77 -4.31
N PRO A 86 -12.28 8.60 -4.30
CA PRO A 86 -13.25 8.67 -5.40
C PRO A 86 -12.64 9.21 -6.69
N ASN A 87 -11.81 10.25 -6.57
CA ASN A 87 -11.21 10.92 -7.72
C ASN A 87 -9.80 10.42 -8.03
N ARG A 88 -9.18 9.66 -7.11
CA ARG A 88 -7.77 9.26 -7.14
C ARG A 88 -6.88 10.45 -7.47
N GLU A 89 -7.19 11.56 -6.82
CA GLU A 89 -6.51 12.83 -7.02
C GLU A 89 -5.08 12.75 -6.50
N ASP A 90 -4.19 13.45 -7.20
CA ASP A 90 -2.80 13.50 -6.81
C ASP A 90 -2.66 14.44 -5.59
N SER A 91 -2.00 13.96 -4.55
CA SER A 91 -1.70 14.71 -3.30
C SER A 91 -0.20 14.63 -3.01
N GLU A 92 0.29 15.37 -2.02
CA GLU A 92 1.70 15.25 -1.59
C GLU A 92 2.08 13.84 -1.12
N ARG A 93 1.08 12.97 -0.91
CA ARG A 93 1.25 11.58 -0.47
C ARG A 93 1.02 10.55 -1.59
N SER A 94 0.72 10.95 -2.83
CA SER A 94 0.45 10.05 -3.96
C SER A 94 1.32 10.24 -5.19
#